data_AF-A0A957UZB9-F1
#
_entry.id   AF-A0A957UZB9-F1
#
_cell.length_a   1.000
_cell.length_b   1.000
_cell.length_c   1.000
_cell.angle_alpha   90.00
_cell.angle_beta   90.00
_cell.angle_gamma   90.00
#
_symmetry.space_group_name_H-M   'P 1'
#
loop_
_entity.id
_entity.type
_entity.pdbx_description
1 polymer ?
#
loop_
_entity_poly.entity_id
_entity_poly.type
_entity_poly.pdbx_seq_one_letter_code
_entity_poly.pdbx_strand_id
1 'polypeptide(L)'
;KVTRLARIGRARRALDQATIGLVGEHPAGFDTCAYDAGDLADLFGVRVQPVALADTLAQAAASPDGARDAFIERVTALAPNVAELDQAAVRGTAGVYHALRTLADDSQLSGVAVRCWPEFFTELGCAACGAMSVLNEEKCPASCEADVNGTVTSLLLQALSGAQAFITDLVSIEAESDTGVLWHCGLAPASMADPEGPILGTIHSNRKLPLLFEFPLKPGRVTIARLHRTALDNGTAGYQLVIGGGEMVRAPKSFTGTSGVIRFDRPTAEVFDTIMRAGLEHHVSITYGDYQEELRGFARLAGLAVLELTAP
;
A
#
# COMPACT_ATOMS: atom_id res chain seq x y z
N LYS A 1 24.05 -1.27 -15.94
CA LYS A 1 23.16 -1.89 -16.96
C LYS A 1 22.72 -3.30 -16.57
N VAL A 2 23.62 -4.25 -16.30
CA VAL A 2 23.27 -5.64 -15.93
C VAL A 2 22.39 -5.72 -14.68
N THR A 3 22.74 -5.02 -13.59
CA THR A 3 21.95 -5.01 -12.34
C THR A 3 20.51 -4.53 -12.56
N ARG A 4 20.33 -3.47 -13.37
CA ARG A 4 19.00 -2.94 -13.72
C ARG A 4 18.15 -4.01 -14.43
N LEU A 5 18.71 -4.64 -15.46
CA LEU A 5 18.02 -5.70 -16.21
C LEU A 5 17.70 -6.91 -15.32
N ALA A 6 18.59 -7.25 -14.38
CA ALA A 6 18.34 -8.32 -13.41
C ALA A 6 17.18 -7.99 -12.46
N ARG A 7 17.08 -6.74 -11.97
CA ARG A 7 15.94 -6.26 -11.17
C ARG A 7 14.64 -6.33 -11.97
N ILE A 8 14.63 -5.84 -13.22
CA ILE A 8 13.47 -5.89 -14.10
C ILE A 8 13.01 -7.34 -14.34
N GLY A 9 13.94 -8.24 -14.66
CA GLY A 9 13.63 -9.66 -14.87
C GLY A 9 13.12 -10.35 -13.60
N ARG A 10 13.64 -9.98 -12.42
CA ARG A 10 13.11 -10.45 -11.12
C ARG A 10 11.69 -9.97 -10.89
N ALA A 11 11.41 -8.69 -11.15
CA ALA A 11 10.06 -8.14 -11.03
C ALA A 11 9.07 -8.81 -11.98
N ARG A 12 9.44 -9.05 -13.24
CA ARG A 12 8.57 -9.78 -14.19
C ARG A 12 8.23 -11.18 -13.69
N ARG A 13 9.21 -11.93 -13.19
CA ARG A 13 8.97 -13.27 -12.61
C ARG A 13 8.13 -13.23 -11.34
N ALA A 14 8.35 -12.22 -10.49
CA ALA A 14 7.58 -12.06 -9.26
C ALA A 14 6.09 -11.89 -9.58
N LEU A 15 5.74 -11.03 -10.56
CA LEU A 15 4.35 -10.87 -10.97
C LEU A 15 3.78 -12.10 -11.72
N ASP A 16 4.59 -12.78 -12.53
CA ASP A 16 4.18 -14.01 -13.26
C ASP A 16 3.71 -15.14 -12.36
N GLN A 17 4.28 -15.20 -11.16
CA GLN A 17 3.98 -16.23 -10.19
C GLN A 17 3.01 -15.75 -9.11
N ALA A 18 2.66 -14.46 -9.11
CA ALA A 18 1.93 -13.85 -8.04
C ALA A 18 0.48 -14.32 -7.97
N THR A 19 0.03 -14.56 -6.74
CA THR A 19 -1.41 -14.68 -6.41
C THR A 19 -1.73 -13.63 -5.37
N ILE A 20 -2.68 -12.74 -5.66
CA ILE A 20 -3.15 -11.72 -4.73
C ILE A 20 -4.43 -12.22 -4.07
N GLY A 21 -4.45 -12.27 -2.74
CA GLY A 21 -5.67 -12.56 -2.00
C GLY A 21 -6.56 -11.34 -1.95
N LEU A 22 -7.77 -11.43 -2.48
CA LEU A 22 -8.78 -10.38 -2.39
C LEU A 22 -9.72 -10.72 -1.23
N VAL A 23 -9.57 -10.03 -0.10
CA VAL A 23 -10.39 -10.25 1.10
C VAL A 23 -11.59 -9.31 1.05
N GLY A 24 -12.76 -9.87 0.74
CA GLY A 24 -13.99 -9.10 0.51
C GLY A 24 -14.03 -8.42 -0.86
N GLU A 25 -14.65 -7.24 -0.90
CA GLU A 25 -14.79 -6.40 -2.10
C GLU A 25 -14.55 -4.93 -1.74
N HIS A 26 -14.18 -4.10 -2.70
CA HIS A 26 -13.94 -2.69 -2.41
C HIS A 26 -15.20 -2.04 -1.81
N PRO A 27 -15.05 -1.10 -0.86
CA PRO A 27 -16.18 -0.38 -0.31
C PRO A 27 -17.01 0.33 -1.38
N ALA A 28 -18.31 0.54 -1.11
CA ALA A 28 -19.16 1.31 -2.00
C ALA A 28 -18.61 2.74 -2.17
N GLY A 29 -18.54 3.22 -3.42
CA GLY A 29 -17.93 4.52 -3.76
C GLY A 29 -16.42 4.48 -4.01
N PHE A 30 -15.78 3.32 -3.84
CA PHE A 30 -14.36 3.10 -4.18
C PHE A 30 -14.21 2.35 -5.51
N ASP A 31 -14.99 2.72 -6.52
CA ASP A 31 -14.91 2.13 -7.88
C ASP A 31 -13.54 2.36 -8.54
N THR A 32 -12.77 3.33 -8.04
CA THR A 32 -11.37 3.54 -8.41
C THR A 32 -10.45 2.40 -7.98
N CYS A 33 -10.87 1.52 -7.07
CA CYS A 33 -10.15 0.30 -6.70
C CYS A 33 -10.54 -0.90 -7.57
N ALA A 34 -11.45 -0.72 -8.54
CA ALA A 34 -11.84 -1.78 -9.46
C ALA A 34 -10.63 -2.27 -10.30
N TYR A 35 -10.61 -3.56 -10.56
CA TYR A 35 -9.56 -4.24 -11.32
C TYR A 35 -10.20 -5.23 -12.29
N ASP A 36 -9.41 -5.73 -13.23
CA ASP A 36 -9.82 -6.83 -14.10
C ASP A 36 -8.84 -8.00 -13.96
N ALA A 37 -9.33 -9.14 -13.48
CA ALA A 37 -8.51 -10.32 -13.24
C ALA A 37 -7.93 -10.91 -14.54
N GLY A 38 -8.67 -10.82 -15.65
CA GLY A 38 -8.24 -11.29 -16.97
C GLY A 38 -7.11 -10.43 -17.50
N ASP A 39 -7.28 -9.11 -17.47
CA ASP A 39 -6.24 -8.17 -17.89
C ASP A 39 -4.94 -8.35 -17.07
N LEU A 40 -5.05 -8.51 -15.74
CA LEU A 40 -3.89 -8.76 -14.87
C LEU A 40 -3.19 -10.09 -15.17
N ALA A 41 -3.96 -11.14 -15.46
CA ALA A 41 -3.43 -12.44 -15.85
C ALA A 41 -2.74 -12.37 -17.22
N ASP A 42 -3.33 -11.70 -18.19
CA ASP A 42 -2.80 -11.60 -19.56
C ASP A 42 -1.53 -10.72 -19.62
N LEU A 43 -1.52 -9.59 -18.90
CA LEU A 43 -0.38 -8.68 -18.87
C LEU A 43 0.79 -9.22 -18.04
N PHE A 44 0.49 -9.82 -16.90
CA PHE A 44 1.50 -10.11 -15.88
C PHE A 44 1.58 -11.55 -15.44
N GLY A 45 0.59 -12.41 -15.71
CA GLY A 45 0.47 -13.73 -15.10
C GLY A 45 -0.10 -13.70 -13.67
N VAL A 46 -0.52 -12.53 -13.19
CA VAL A 46 -1.06 -12.35 -11.84
C VAL A 46 -2.41 -13.04 -11.71
N ARG A 47 -2.57 -13.86 -10.68
CA ARG A 47 -3.85 -14.45 -10.28
C ARG A 47 -4.46 -13.66 -9.13
N VAL A 48 -5.78 -13.55 -9.12
CA VAL A 48 -6.52 -12.99 -7.97
C VAL A 48 -7.37 -14.09 -7.36
N GLN A 49 -7.18 -14.33 -6.07
CA GLN A 49 -7.92 -15.33 -5.30
C GLN A 49 -8.93 -14.63 -4.40
N PRO A 50 -10.23 -14.68 -4.70
CA PRO A 50 -11.26 -14.16 -3.80
C PRO A 50 -11.28 -14.94 -2.49
N VAL A 51 -11.41 -14.22 -1.38
CA VAL A 51 -11.52 -14.74 -0.02
C VAL A 51 -12.69 -14.04 0.66
N ALA A 52 -13.60 -14.81 1.24
CA ALA A 52 -14.74 -14.23 1.93
C ALA A 52 -14.27 -13.44 3.16
N LEU A 53 -14.74 -12.20 3.29
CA LEU A 53 -14.44 -11.35 4.44
C LEU A 53 -14.86 -12.03 5.76
N ALA A 54 -16.05 -12.63 5.79
CA ALA A 54 -16.58 -13.33 6.96
C ALA A 54 -15.65 -14.46 7.45
N ASP A 55 -15.05 -15.22 6.55
CA ASP A 55 -14.11 -16.28 6.90
C ASP A 55 -12.83 -15.69 7.53
N THR A 56 -12.36 -14.56 7.00
CA THR A 56 -11.19 -13.87 7.55
C THR A 56 -11.47 -13.28 8.93
N LEU A 57 -12.66 -12.70 9.14
CA LEU A 57 -13.10 -12.20 10.45
C LEU A 57 -13.24 -13.34 11.46
N ALA A 58 -13.82 -14.47 11.06
CA ALA A 58 -13.96 -15.66 11.90
C ALA A 58 -12.58 -16.23 12.30
N GLN A 59 -11.64 -16.32 11.35
CA GLN A 59 -10.28 -16.78 11.62
C GLN A 59 -9.52 -15.80 12.55
N ALA A 60 -9.71 -14.50 12.37
CA ALA A 60 -9.12 -13.48 13.24
C ALA A 60 -9.67 -13.56 14.67
N ALA A 61 -10.98 -13.78 14.83
CA ALA A 61 -11.61 -14.01 16.13
C ALA A 61 -11.12 -15.30 16.80
N ALA A 62 -10.92 -16.37 16.02
CA ALA A 62 -10.47 -17.67 16.50
C ALA A 62 -8.94 -17.79 16.69
N SER A 63 -8.17 -16.72 16.44
CA SER A 63 -6.71 -16.79 16.52
C SER A 63 -6.20 -17.12 17.93
N PRO A 64 -5.16 -17.97 18.07
CA PRO A 64 -4.64 -18.41 19.37
C PRO A 64 -4.02 -17.26 20.17
N ASP A 65 -4.13 -17.31 21.49
CA ASP A 65 -3.55 -16.28 22.37
C ASP A 65 -2.04 -16.11 22.19
N GLY A 66 -1.28 -17.21 22.03
CA GLY A 66 0.16 -17.13 21.81
C GLY A 66 0.55 -16.37 20.54
N ALA A 67 -0.26 -16.47 19.46
CA ALA A 67 -0.04 -15.70 18.24
C ALA A 67 -0.37 -14.20 18.45
N ARG A 68 -1.40 -13.91 19.23
CA ARG A 68 -1.75 -12.53 19.60
C ARG A 68 -0.66 -11.88 20.42
N ASP A 69 -0.19 -12.59 21.44
CA ASP A 69 0.80 -12.09 22.39
C ASP A 69 2.13 -11.80 21.67
N ALA A 70 2.55 -12.67 20.75
CA ALA A 70 3.75 -12.45 19.93
C ALA A 70 3.64 -11.18 19.06
N PHE A 71 2.49 -10.95 18.43
CA PHE A 71 2.25 -9.72 17.68
C PHE A 71 2.26 -8.49 18.58
N ILE A 72 1.56 -8.54 19.73
CA ILE A 72 1.47 -7.43 20.68
C ILE A 72 2.85 -7.07 21.24
N GLU A 73 3.66 -8.06 21.61
CA GLU A 73 5.03 -7.87 22.05
C GLU A 73 5.86 -7.15 20.99
N ARG A 74 5.78 -7.61 19.73
CA ARG A 74 6.48 -7.00 18.61
C ARG A 74 6.08 -5.54 18.40
N VAL A 75 4.78 -5.23 18.36
CA VAL A 75 4.33 -3.85 18.09
C VAL A 75 4.53 -2.94 19.30
N THR A 76 4.51 -3.46 20.52
CA THR A 76 4.82 -2.68 21.74
C THR A 76 6.32 -2.36 21.82
N ALA A 77 7.19 -3.27 21.39
CA ALA A 77 8.62 -2.97 21.27
C ALA A 77 8.91 -1.87 20.26
N LEU A 78 8.09 -1.76 19.20
CA LEU A 78 8.19 -0.72 18.19
C LEU A 78 7.57 0.62 18.65
N ALA A 79 6.40 0.56 19.27
CA ALA A 79 5.60 1.70 19.72
C ALA A 79 5.14 1.45 21.17
N PRO A 80 5.92 1.87 22.19
CA PRO A 80 5.65 1.54 23.59
C PRO A 80 4.27 1.99 24.10
N ASN A 81 3.72 3.06 23.54
CA ASN A 81 2.40 3.58 23.92
C ASN A 81 1.24 2.65 23.49
N VAL A 82 1.48 1.58 22.73
CA VAL A 82 0.47 0.55 22.43
C VAL A 82 -0.07 -0.08 23.71
N ALA A 83 0.73 -0.17 24.77
CA ALA A 83 0.30 -0.67 26.09
C ALA A 83 -0.78 0.20 26.75
N GLU A 84 -0.95 1.45 26.31
CA GLU A 84 -1.93 2.41 26.85
C GLU A 84 -3.25 2.42 26.05
N LEU A 85 -3.30 1.74 24.90
CA LEU A 85 -4.50 1.66 24.06
C LEU A 85 -5.51 0.66 24.62
N ASP A 86 -6.74 0.67 24.09
CA ASP A 86 -7.74 -0.36 24.40
C ASP A 86 -7.23 -1.74 23.98
N GLN A 87 -6.88 -2.55 24.98
CA GLN A 87 -6.26 -3.86 24.78
C GLN A 87 -7.22 -4.87 24.14
N ALA A 88 -8.54 -4.71 24.28
CA ALA A 88 -9.49 -5.61 23.61
C ALA A 88 -9.39 -5.43 22.08
N ALA A 89 -9.41 -4.18 21.61
CA ALA A 89 -9.24 -3.85 20.21
C ALA A 89 -7.84 -4.20 19.68
N VAL A 90 -6.78 -3.95 20.46
CA VAL A 90 -5.39 -4.36 20.13
C VAL A 90 -5.30 -5.87 19.92
N ARG A 91 -5.91 -6.69 20.79
CA ARG A 91 -5.97 -8.15 20.63
C ARG A 91 -6.76 -8.58 19.38
N GLY A 92 -7.80 -7.83 19.03
CA GLY A 92 -8.54 -8.00 17.78
C GLY A 92 -7.63 -7.79 16.57
N THR A 93 -6.91 -6.66 16.50
CA THR A 93 -5.94 -6.38 15.42
C THR A 93 -4.82 -7.43 15.36
N ALA A 94 -4.35 -7.93 16.50
CA ALA A 94 -3.38 -9.03 16.54
C ALA A 94 -3.93 -10.31 15.89
N GLY A 95 -5.24 -10.56 16.03
CA GLY A 95 -5.95 -11.63 15.31
C GLY A 95 -6.01 -11.42 13.83
N VAL A 96 -6.29 -10.19 13.40
CA VAL A 96 -6.29 -9.83 11.98
C VAL A 96 -4.93 -10.10 11.36
N TYR A 97 -3.84 -9.75 12.05
CA TYR A 97 -2.48 -10.08 11.58
C TYR A 97 -2.29 -11.59 11.43
N HIS A 98 -2.62 -12.37 12.47
CA HIS A 98 -2.49 -13.82 12.41
C HIS A 98 -3.31 -14.42 11.25
N ALA A 99 -4.58 -14.05 11.10
CA ALA A 99 -5.44 -14.54 10.04
C ALA A 99 -4.91 -14.20 8.64
N LEU A 100 -4.52 -12.95 8.39
CA LEU A 100 -4.00 -12.53 7.08
C LEU A 100 -2.63 -13.16 6.78
N ARG A 101 -1.75 -13.29 7.77
CA ARG A 101 -0.44 -13.94 7.62
C ARG A 101 -0.61 -15.43 7.30
N THR A 102 -1.44 -16.14 8.07
CA THR A 102 -1.76 -17.55 7.82
C THR A 102 -2.39 -17.74 6.45
N LEU A 103 -3.37 -16.91 6.07
CA LEU A 103 -3.99 -16.95 4.74
C LEU A 103 -2.93 -16.81 3.63
N ALA A 104 -2.03 -15.84 3.78
CA ALA A 104 -0.97 -15.62 2.81
C ALA A 104 0.04 -16.76 2.75
N ASP A 105 0.36 -17.40 3.86
CA ASP A 105 1.30 -18.53 3.88
C ASP A 105 0.66 -19.82 3.33
N ASP A 106 -0.52 -20.18 3.81
CA ASP A 106 -1.23 -21.41 3.44
C ASP A 106 -1.65 -21.42 1.97
N SER A 107 -2.07 -20.25 1.44
CA SER A 107 -2.44 -20.10 0.02
C SER A 107 -1.29 -19.62 -0.86
N GLN A 108 -0.07 -19.48 -0.32
CA GLN A 108 1.10 -18.96 -1.03
C GLN A 108 0.84 -17.62 -1.75
N LEU A 109 0.12 -16.72 -1.08
CA LEU A 109 -0.20 -15.41 -1.62
C LEU A 109 1.04 -14.51 -1.63
N SER A 110 1.16 -13.73 -2.68
CA SER A 110 2.21 -12.70 -2.82
C SER A 110 1.82 -11.36 -2.21
N GLY A 111 0.58 -11.22 -1.73
CA GLY A 111 0.03 -10.02 -1.11
C GLY A 111 -1.48 -10.16 -0.90
N VAL A 112 -2.07 -9.24 -0.13
CA VAL A 112 -3.49 -9.20 0.19
C VAL A 112 -4.09 -7.81 -0.05
N ALA A 113 -5.18 -7.75 -0.81
CA ALA A 113 -6.01 -6.56 -0.95
C ALA A 113 -7.22 -6.73 -0.02
N VAL A 114 -7.33 -5.88 1.00
CA VAL A 114 -8.25 -6.10 2.11
C VAL A 114 -9.33 -5.03 2.14
N ARG A 115 -10.59 -5.45 2.15
CA ARG A 115 -11.71 -4.61 2.59
C ARG A 115 -11.60 -4.36 4.09
N CYS A 116 -10.75 -3.42 4.47
CA CYS A 116 -10.35 -3.17 5.85
C CYS A 116 -11.43 -2.45 6.68
N TRP A 117 -12.51 -1.97 6.05
CA TRP A 117 -13.66 -1.34 6.69
C TRP A 117 -14.93 -1.58 5.87
N PRO A 118 -16.14 -1.50 6.47
CA PRO A 118 -16.41 -1.20 7.89
C PRO A 118 -16.33 -2.41 8.85
N GLU A 119 -16.38 -3.64 8.36
CA GLU A 119 -16.77 -4.82 9.14
C GLU A 119 -15.75 -5.20 10.23
N PHE A 120 -14.45 -4.96 10.01
CA PHE A 120 -13.44 -5.10 11.07
C PHE A 120 -13.76 -4.25 12.31
N PHE A 121 -14.29 -3.04 12.10
CA PHE A 121 -14.64 -2.11 13.19
C PHE A 121 -15.98 -2.48 13.83
N THR A 122 -16.98 -2.82 13.03
CA THR A 122 -18.36 -3.02 13.52
C THR A 122 -18.64 -4.42 14.03
N GLU A 123 -17.95 -5.45 13.51
CA GLU A 123 -18.16 -6.85 13.87
C GLU A 123 -17.05 -7.40 14.77
N LEU A 124 -15.78 -7.10 14.45
CA LEU A 124 -14.63 -7.60 15.22
C LEU A 124 -14.17 -6.61 16.30
N GLY A 125 -14.59 -5.35 16.24
CA GLY A 125 -14.26 -4.34 17.25
C GLY A 125 -12.80 -3.87 17.20
N CYS A 126 -12.12 -3.96 16.05
CA CYS A 126 -10.72 -3.58 15.91
C CYS A 126 -10.38 -2.96 14.55
N ALA A 127 -9.20 -2.34 14.42
CA ALA A 127 -8.69 -1.88 13.12
C ALA A 127 -7.83 -2.96 12.44
N ALA A 128 -7.87 -3.06 11.11
CA ALA A 128 -6.95 -3.88 10.33
C ALA A 128 -5.61 -3.17 9.99
N CYS A 129 -5.54 -1.83 10.08
CA CYS A 129 -4.41 -1.04 9.58
C CYS A 129 -3.06 -1.43 10.24
N GLY A 130 -3.01 -1.61 11.57
CA GLY A 130 -1.79 -2.03 12.26
C GLY A 130 -1.30 -3.43 11.86
N ALA A 131 -2.22 -4.38 11.62
CA ALA A 131 -1.87 -5.69 11.10
C ALA A 131 -1.27 -5.60 9.68
N MET A 132 -1.87 -4.80 8.80
CA MET A 132 -1.38 -4.60 7.44
C MET A 132 -0.03 -3.85 7.39
N SER A 133 0.22 -2.93 8.32
CA SER A 133 1.54 -2.31 8.48
C SER A 133 2.64 -3.34 8.71
N VAL A 134 2.39 -4.32 9.58
CA VAL A 134 3.36 -5.38 9.88
C VAL A 134 3.58 -6.29 8.66
N LEU A 135 2.52 -6.63 7.92
CA LEU A 135 2.66 -7.36 6.65
C LEU A 135 3.47 -6.59 5.61
N ASN A 136 3.21 -5.28 5.47
CA ASN A 136 3.96 -4.41 4.57
C ASN A 136 5.44 -4.30 4.98
N GLU A 137 5.74 -4.27 6.28
CA GLU A 137 7.10 -4.34 6.81
C GLU A 137 7.82 -5.65 6.44
N GLU A 138 7.08 -6.76 6.43
CA GLU A 138 7.54 -8.10 6.03
C GLU A 138 7.67 -8.29 4.51
N LYS A 139 7.39 -7.25 3.70
CA LYS A 139 7.33 -7.34 2.24
C LYS A 139 6.29 -8.35 1.76
N CYS A 140 5.17 -8.42 2.46
CA CYS A 140 3.92 -9.01 2.01
C CYS A 140 2.93 -7.85 1.77
N PRO A 141 2.89 -7.28 0.55
CA PRO A 141 2.02 -6.16 0.23
C PRO A 141 0.59 -6.37 0.74
N ALA A 142 0.12 -5.43 1.54
CA ALA A 142 -1.22 -5.37 2.07
C ALA A 142 -1.79 -3.98 1.78
N SER A 143 -2.92 -3.93 1.07
CA SER A 143 -3.58 -2.66 0.71
C SER A 143 -4.98 -2.59 1.31
N CYS A 144 -5.38 -1.38 1.69
CA CYS A 144 -6.74 -1.08 2.13
C CYS A 144 -7.71 -1.05 0.92
N GLU A 145 -9.01 -0.88 1.21
CA GLU A 145 -10.10 -0.74 0.23
C GLU A 145 -10.20 -1.85 -0.82
N ALA A 146 -9.61 -3.01 -0.53
CA ALA A 146 -9.49 -4.12 -1.47
C ALA A 146 -8.81 -3.72 -2.79
N ASP A 147 -7.84 -2.79 -2.75
CA ASP A 147 -7.13 -2.31 -3.93
C ASP A 147 -6.09 -3.32 -4.45
N VAL A 148 -6.54 -4.18 -5.38
CA VAL A 148 -5.70 -5.19 -6.05
C VAL A 148 -4.60 -4.52 -6.89
N ASN A 149 -4.94 -3.47 -7.64
CA ASN A 149 -3.97 -2.77 -8.49
C ASN A 149 -2.85 -2.15 -7.65
N GLY A 150 -3.19 -1.56 -6.50
CA GLY A 150 -2.25 -1.03 -5.52
C GLY A 150 -1.38 -2.12 -4.89
N THR A 151 -1.96 -3.29 -4.60
CA THR A 151 -1.21 -4.45 -4.06
C THR A 151 -0.19 -4.96 -5.10
N VAL A 152 -0.59 -5.10 -6.37
CA VAL A 152 0.30 -5.49 -7.48
C VAL A 152 1.39 -4.44 -7.70
N THR A 153 1.04 -3.15 -7.64
CA THR A 153 2.00 -2.05 -7.75
C THR A 153 3.04 -2.10 -6.64
N SER A 154 2.61 -2.33 -5.39
CA SER A 154 3.51 -2.47 -4.25
C SER A 154 4.42 -3.70 -4.39
N LEU A 155 3.89 -4.82 -4.87
CA LEU A 155 4.70 -6.02 -5.16
C LEU A 155 5.77 -5.74 -6.23
N LEU A 156 5.42 -5.02 -7.29
CA LEU A 156 6.37 -4.58 -8.32
C LEU A 156 7.48 -3.71 -7.72
N LEU A 157 7.13 -2.70 -6.92
CA LEU A 157 8.10 -1.82 -6.28
C LEU A 157 9.04 -2.60 -5.34
N GLN A 158 8.49 -3.49 -4.50
CA GLN A 158 9.29 -4.34 -3.61
C GLN A 158 10.22 -5.27 -4.41
N ALA A 159 9.73 -5.84 -5.51
CA ALA A 159 10.52 -6.71 -6.38
C ALA A 159 11.63 -5.93 -7.11
N LEU A 160 11.47 -4.64 -7.39
CA LEU A 160 12.52 -3.80 -8.00
C LEU A 160 13.53 -3.31 -6.97
N SER A 161 13.05 -2.75 -5.86
CA SER A 161 13.89 -2.10 -4.85
C SER A 161 14.54 -3.09 -3.89
N GLY A 162 13.92 -4.24 -3.65
CA GLY A 162 14.28 -5.13 -2.55
C GLY A 162 13.98 -4.54 -1.16
N ALA A 163 13.25 -3.42 -1.09
CA ALA A 163 12.82 -2.75 0.13
C ALA A 163 11.28 -2.80 0.24
N GLN A 164 10.74 -2.31 1.35
CA GLN A 164 9.30 -2.19 1.58
C GLN A 164 8.68 -1.16 0.63
N ALA A 165 7.39 -1.34 0.34
CA ALA A 165 6.55 -0.39 -0.39
C ALA A 165 5.33 -0.02 0.45
N PHE A 166 4.74 1.13 0.17
CA PHE A 166 3.58 1.65 0.87
C PHE A 166 2.58 2.23 -0.12
N ILE A 167 1.33 1.77 -0.06
CA ILE A 167 0.21 2.39 -0.78
C ILE A 167 -0.30 3.60 0.01
N THR A 168 -0.47 4.73 -0.67
CA THR A 168 -0.80 6.02 -0.07
C THR A 168 -1.87 6.73 -0.87
N ASP A 169 -2.69 7.51 -0.19
CA ASP A 169 -3.49 8.57 -0.78
C ASP A 169 -2.59 9.77 -1.09
N LEU A 170 -2.76 10.36 -2.28
CA LEU A 170 -2.32 11.73 -2.54
C LEU A 170 -3.43 12.69 -2.12
N VAL A 171 -3.35 13.23 -0.91
CA VAL A 171 -4.46 13.97 -0.26
C VAL A 171 -4.41 15.47 -0.43
N SER A 172 -3.25 16.02 -0.79
CA SER A 172 -3.09 17.46 -1.03
C SER A 172 -1.95 17.73 -2.01
N ILE A 173 -2.12 18.78 -2.83
CA ILE A 173 -1.09 19.37 -3.69
C ILE A 173 -1.17 20.89 -3.53
N GLU A 174 -0.07 21.49 -3.09
CA GLU A 174 0.00 22.91 -2.74
C GLU A 174 0.99 23.64 -3.64
N ALA A 175 0.44 24.46 -4.55
CA ALA A 175 1.25 25.22 -5.52
C ALA A 175 2.15 26.27 -4.87
N GLU A 176 1.72 26.87 -3.76
CA GLU A 176 2.45 27.95 -3.07
C GLU A 176 3.75 27.44 -2.44
N SER A 177 3.72 26.25 -1.86
CA SER A 177 4.88 25.60 -1.23
C SER A 177 5.62 24.65 -2.18
N ASP A 178 5.04 24.39 -3.36
CA ASP A 178 5.45 23.38 -4.32
C ASP A 178 5.66 21.99 -3.67
N THR A 179 4.67 21.58 -2.87
CA THR A 179 4.67 20.27 -2.20
C THR A 179 3.34 19.53 -2.34
N GLY A 180 3.37 18.21 -2.20
CA GLY A 180 2.20 17.37 -2.00
C GLY A 180 2.23 16.65 -0.65
N VAL A 181 1.10 16.11 -0.25
CA VAL A 181 0.97 15.30 0.97
C VAL A 181 0.51 13.90 0.61
N LEU A 182 1.30 12.91 1.02
CA LEU A 182 0.94 11.50 0.98
C LEU A 182 0.43 11.08 2.35
N TRP A 183 -0.65 10.29 2.40
CA TRP A 183 -1.25 9.85 3.65
C TRP A 183 -1.91 8.47 3.53
N HIS A 184 -1.99 7.73 4.63
CA HIS A 184 -2.98 6.67 4.78
C HIS A 184 -3.27 6.41 6.28
N CYS A 185 -4.35 5.70 6.58
CA CYS A 185 -4.81 5.33 7.93
C CYS A 185 -3.72 4.91 8.94
N GLY A 186 -2.63 4.29 8.50
CA GLY A 186 -1.52 3.84 9.36
C GLY A 186 -1.11 2.38 9.11
N LEU A 187 -1.12 1.98 7.83
CA LEU A 187 -0.62 0.69 7.33
C LEU A 187 0.80 0.78 6.72
N ALA A 188 1.51 1.89 6.93
CA ALA A 188 2.85 2.06 6.40
C ALA A 188 3.85 1.14 7.11
N PRO A 189 4.87 0.62 6.42
CA PRO A 189 5.97 -0.09 7.05
C PRO A 189 6.68 0.78 8.08
N ALA A 190 6.96 0.23 9.27
CA ALA A 190 7.68 0.93 10.33
C ALA A 190 9.07 1.43 9.91
N SER A 191 9.74 0.70 9.02
CA SER A 191 11.04 1.08 8.44
C SER A 191 11.00 2.36 7.59
N MET A 192 9.81 2.85 7.24
CA MET A 192 9.60 4.13 6.55
C MET A 192 9.43 5.32 7.51
N ALA A 193 9.33 5.09 8.81
CA ALA A 193 9.22 6.16 9.80
C ALA A 193 10.47 7.04 9.84
N ASP A 194 10.24 8.34 10.05
CA ASP A 194 11.30 9.31 10.32
C ASP A 194 12.10 8.92 11.58
N PRO A 195 13.42 8.67 11.47
CA PRO A 195 14.22 8.26 12.63
C PRO A 195 14.36 9.34 13.72
N GLU A 196 14.00 10.60 13.45
CA GLU A 196 14.00 11.67 14.46
C GLU A 196 12.68 11.75 15.25
N GLY A 197 11.65 10.97 14.87
CA GLY A 197 10.35 10.93 15.53
C GLY A 197 10.03 9.56 16.13
N PRO A 198 9.11 9.50 17.12
CA PRO A 198 8.62 8.23 17.62
C PRO A 198 7.65 7.59 16.61
N ILE A 199 7.59 6.26 16.63
CA ILE A 199 6.47 5.50 16.08
C ILE A 199 5.46 5.33 17.21
N LEU A 200 4.22 5.75 16.97
CA LEU A 200 3.15 5.67 17.96
C LEU A 200 2.02 4.77 17.49
N GLY A 201 1.39 4.05 18.42
CA GLY A 201 0.05 3.50 18.20
C GLY A 201 -1.01 4.60 18.33
N THR A 202 -1.95 4.69 17.40
CA THR A 202 -3.01 5.73 17.40
C THR A 202 -4.41 5.14 17.21
N ILE A 203 -5.42 6.02 17.25
CA ILE A 203 -6.84 5.72 17.06
C ILE A 203 -7.28 6.17 15.67
N HIS A 204 -8.09 5.36 14.99
CA HIS A 204 -8.59 5.70 13.66
C HIS A 204 -9.43 6.99 13.72
N SER A 205 -9.07 7.99 12.92
CA SER A 205 -9.74 9.31 12.88
C SER A 205 -11.25 9.22 12.76
N ASN A 206 -11.74 8.43 11.80
CA ASN A 206 -13.18 8.30 11.53
C ASN A 206 -13.86 7.15 12.30
N ARG A 207 -13.16 6.03 12.53
CA ARG A 207 -13.77 4.81 13.10
C ARG A 207 -13.59 4.65 14.62
N LYS A 208 -12.72 5.44 15.24
CA LYS A 208 -12.52 5.55 16.69
C LYS A 208 -12.07 4.28 17.42
N LEU A 209 -11.45 3.33 16.70
CA LEU A 209 -10.80 2.15 17.30
C LEU A 209 -9.27 2.20 17.10
N PRO A 210 -8.48 1.65 18.05
CA PRO A 210 -7.04 1.77 18.06
C PRO A 210 -6.29 0.78 17.16
N LEU A 211 -4.97 0.95 17.21
CA LEU A 211 -3.90 0.21 16.57
C LEU A 211 -3.77 0.43 15.06
N LEU A 212 -3.43 1.67 14.77
CA LEU A 212 -2.81 2.12 13.54
C LEU A 212 -1.45 2.72 13.92
N PHE A 213 -0.49 2.70 13.00
CA PHE A 213 0.78 3.37 13.27
C PHE A 213 0.75 4.82 12.83
N GLU A 214 1.25 5.67 13.71
CA GLU A 214 1.35 7.11 13.52
C GLU A 214 2.80 7.54 13.56
N PHE A 215 3.26 8.09 12.43
CA PHE A 215 4.58 8.68 12.27
C PHE A 215 4.65 9.49 10.96
N PRO A 216 5.52 10.51 10.88
CA PRO A 216 5.90 11.08 9.59
C PRO A 216 6.79 10.12 8.79
N LEU A 217 6.64 10.10 7.47
CA LEU A 217 7.55 9.39 6.57
C LEU A 217 8.94 10.05 6.59
N LYS A 218 10.00 9.24 6.60
CA LYS A 218 11.38 9.75 6.66
C LYS A 218 11.78 10.55 5.43
N PRO A 219 12.69 11.53 5.56
CA PRO A 219 13.21 12.25 4.41
C PRO A 219 13.98 11.32 3.45
N GLY A 220 13.95 11.64 2.16
CA GLY A 220 14.74 10.94 1.15
C GLY A 220 14.06 10.79 -0.20
N ARG A 221 14.87 10.41 -1.19
CA ARG A 221 14.43 10.09 -2.55
C ARG A 221 13.37 8.98 -2.54
N VAL A 222 12.25 9.21 -3.20
CA VAL A 222 11.19 8.21 -3.41
C VAL A 222 10.84 8.03 -4.88
N THR A 223 10.42 6.83 -5.23
CA THR A 223 9.78 6.50 -6.50
C THR A 223 8.30 6.27 -6.26
N ILE A 224 7.46 6.85 -7.11
CA ILE A 224 6.01 6.68 -7.13
C ILE A 224 5.64 5.78 -8.31
N ALA A 225 4.73 4.85 -8.09
CA ALA A 225 4.10 4.10 -9.16
C ALA A 225 2.61 3.87 -8.90
N ARG A 226 1.85 3.69 -9.97
CA ARG A 226 0.47 3.19 -9.93
C ARG A 226 0.19 2.37 -11.18
N LEU A 227 -0.30 1.16 -11.00
CA LEU A 227 -0.96 0.43 -12.08
C LEU A 227 -2.35 1.04 -12.26
N HIS A 228 -2.46 1.98 -13.19
CA HIS A 228 -3.66 2.77 -13.44
C HIS A 228 -4.52 2.08 -14.49
N ARG A 229 -5.80 1.85 -14.16
CA ARG A 229 -6.75 1.27 -15.11
C ARG A 229 -7.50 2.38 -15.82
N THR A 230 -7.38 2.41 -17.14
CA THR A 230 -7.94 3.49 -17.96
C THR A 230 -8.60 2.95 -19.22
N ALA A 231 -9.46 3.76 -19.84
CA ALA A 231 -9.94 3.48 -21.18
C ALA A 231 -8.80 3.76 -22.18
N LEU A 232 -8.45 2.77 -23.00
CA LEU A 232 -7.50 2.93 -24.09
C LEU A 232 -8.17 3.65 -25.28
N ASP A 233 -7.36 4.19 -26.20
CA ASP A 233 -7.81 5.02 -27.35
C ASP A 233 -8.82 4.33 -28.27
N ASN A 234 -8.89 3.00 -28.26
CA ASN A 234 -9.85 2.17 -29.00
C ASN A 234 -11.15 1.90 -28.23
N GLY A 235 -11.34 2.51 -27.06
CA GLY A 235 -12.49 2.32 -26.18
C GLY A 235 -12.46 1.04 -25.33
N THR A 236 -11.40 0.23 -25.39
CA THR A 236 -11.23 -0.92 -24.50
C THR A 236 -10.55 -0.48 -23.21
N ALA A 237 -10.99 -0.96 -22.06
CA ALA A 237 -10.24 -0.74 -20.83
C ALA A 237 -8.89 -1.47 -20.90
N GLY A 238 -7.87 -0.89 -20.27
CA GLY A 238 -6.54 -1.47 -20.16
C GLY A 238 -5.73 -0.79 -19.07
N TYR A 239 -4.43 -1.09 -19.03
CA TYR A 239 -3.55 -0.61 -17.98
C TYR A 239 -2.43 0.28 -18.50
N GLN A 240 -2.14 1.33 -17.73
CA GLN A 240 -0.95 2.16 -17.85
C GLN A 240 -0.13 2.05 -16.56
N LEU A 241 1.19 2.10 -16.68
CA LEU A 241 2.06 2.26 -15.52
C LEU A 241 2.34 3.75 -15.32
N VAL A 242 1.78 4.32 -14.27
CA VAL A 242 2.14 5.67 -13.83
C VAL A 242 3.49 5.60 -13.14
N ILE A 243 4.41 6.48 -13.52
CA ILE A 243 5.76 6.57 -12.95
C ILE A 243 6.01 8.02 -12.53
N GLY A 244 6.44 8.21 -11.29
CA GLY A 244 6.86 9.51 -10.79
C GLY A 244 8.01 9.38 -9.78
N GLY A 245 8.55 10.53 -9.40
CA GLY A 245 9.61 10.65 -8.41
C GLY A 245 9.54 11.96 -7.66
N GLY A 246 10.22 11.98 -6.52
CA GLY A 246 10.37 13.18 -5.73
C GLY A 246 11.26 12.96 -4.53
N GLU A 247 11.41 14.00 -3.73
CA GLU A 247 12.09 13.97 -2.45
C GLU A 247 11.04 14.09 -1.33
N MET A 248 10.95 13.07 -0.48
CA MET A 248 10.23 13.19 0.78
C MET A 248 10.98 14.19 1.65
N VAL A 249 10.34 15.29 2.02
CA VAL A 249 10.94 16.33 2.85
C VAL A 249 10.61 16.11 4.31
N ARG A 250 11.55 16.47 5.18
CA ARG A 250 11.32 16.46 6.63
C ARG A 250 10.22 17.47 6.95
N ALA A 251 9.09 16.99 7.45
CA ALA A 251 7.98 17.83 7.86
C ALA A 251 7.23 17.16 9.02
N PRO A 252 6.58 17.95 9.90
CA PRO A 252 5.62 17.42 10.84
C PRO A 252 4.52 16.64 10.09
N LYS A 253 3.97 15.63 10.77
CA LYS A 253 2.84 14.86 10.28
C LYS A 253 1.63 15.76 10.00
N SER A 254 1.03 15.64 8.82
CA SER A 254 -0.11 16.46 8.38
C SER A 254 -1.45 15.93 8.88
N PHE A 255 -1.59 14.61 9.07
CA PHE A 255 -2.86 13.94 9.40
C PHE A 255 -2.65 12.80 10.41
N THR A 256 -3.68 12.32 11.11
CA THR A 256 -3.59 11.14 11.99
C THR A 256 -3.31 9.86 11.20
N GLY A 257 -2.44 8.98 11.70
CA GLY A 257 -1.92 7.84 10.93
C GLY A 257 -0.54 8.15 10.33
N THR A 258 -0.23 7.61 9.14
CA THR A 258 1.06 7.88 8.49
C THR A 258 0.91 8.93 7.42
N SER A 259 1.76 9.97 7.43
CA SER A 259 1.82 10.97 6.37
C SER A 259 3.25 11.37 6.01
N GLY A 260 3.46 11.85 4.79
CA GLY A 260 4.71 12.49 4.40
C GLY A 260 4.45 13.66 3.46
N VAL A 261 5.36 14.64 3.48
CA VAL A 261 5.34 15.77 2.56
C VAL A 261 6.36 15.52 1.47
N ILE A 262 5.95 15.57 0.22
CA ILE A 262 6.80 15.30 -0.93
C ILE A 262 6.98 16.56 -1.78
N ARG A 263 8.21 16.80 -2.24
CA ARG A 263 8.48 17.67 -3.38
C ARG A 263 8.70 16.81 -4.61
N PHE A 264 7.80 16.90 -5.58
CA PHE A 264 7.90 16.12 -6.82
C PHE A 264 9.09 16.58 -7.68
N ASP A 265 9.53 15.73 -8.61
CA ASP A 265 10.59 16.07 -9.58
C ASP A 265 10.13 17.14 -10.60
N ARG A 266 8.83 17.46 -10.64
CA ARG A 266 8.20 18.50 -11.46
C ARG A 266 7.37 19.46 -10.59
N PRO A 267 7.12 20.70 -11.05
CA PRO A 267 6.23 21.61 -10.35
C PRO A 267 4.87 20.95 -10.07
N THR A 268 4.41 21.07 -8.83
CA THR A 268 3.15 20.53 -8.34
C THR A 268 1.94 20.87 -9.21
N ALA A 269 1.91 22.06 -9.80
CA ALA A 269 0.85 22.46 -10.72
C ALA A 269 0.78 21.58 -11.98
N GLU A 270 1.93 21.17 -12.52
CA GLU A 270 2.01 20.27 -13.68
C GLU A 270 1.65 18.83 -13.30
N VAL A 271 2.10 18.39 -12.12
CA VAL A 271 1.75 17.08 -11.56
C VAL A 271 0.23 16.98 -11.37
N PHE A 272 -0.38 18.02 -10.80
CA PHE A 272 -1.82 18.12 -10.62
C PHE A 272 -2.58 18.12 -11.95
N ASP A 273 -2.14 18.90 -12.94
CA ASP A 273 -2.75 18.89 -14.28
C ASP A 273 -2.68 17.50 -14.92
N THR A 274 -1.56 16.79 -14.76
CA THR A 274 -1.40 15.40 -15.24
C THR A 274 -2.39 14.44 -14.56
N ILE A 275 -2.49 14.49 -13.23
CA ILE A 275 -3.44 13.69 -12.43
C ILE A 275 -4.87 13.92 -12.92
N MET A 276 -5.26 15.19 -13.06
CA MET A 276 -6.63 15.57 -13.42
C MET A 276 -6.97 15.21 -14.87
N ARG A 277 -6.03 15.36 -15.80
CA ARG A 277 -6.24 14.98 -17.22
C ARG A 277 -6.34 13.48 -17.42
N ALA A 278 -5.50 12.71 -16.72
CA ALA A 278 -5.51 11.26 -16.82
C ALA A 278 -6.66 10.62 -16.02
N GLY A 279 -7.25 11.34 -15.06
CA GLY A 279 -8.26 10.77 -14.17
C GLY A 279 -7.66 9.73 -13.22
N LEU A 280 -6.45 9.99 -12.72
CA LEU A 280 -5.75 9.05 -11.84
C LEU A 280 -6.53 8.81 -10.55
N GLU A 281 -6.43 7.58 -10.05
CA GLU A 281 -7.01 7.22 -8.77
C GLU A 281 -6.27 7.92 -7.62
N HIS A 282 -6.92 8.01 -6.46
CA HIS A 282 -6.36 8.62 -5.26
C HIS A 282 -5.14 7.86 -4.71
N HIS A 283 -5.10 6.53 -4.92
CA HIS A 283 -4.00 5.68 -4.48
C HIS A 283 -2.81 5.69 -5.44
N VAL A 284 -1.63 5.92 -4.87
CA VAL A 284 -0.33 5.62 -5.48
C VAL A 284 0.49 4.76 -4.54
N SER A 285 1.49 4.05 -5.04
CA SER A 285 2.44 3.30 -4.20
C SER A 285 3.81 3.95 -4.25
N ILE A 286 4.52 3.94 -3.12
CA ILE A 286 5.88 4.48 -3.01
C ILE A 286 6.88 3.46 -2.47
N THR A 287 8.14 3.62 -2.86
CA THR A 287 9.32 2.99 -2.25
C THR A 287 10.46 4.00 -2.17
N TYR A 288 11.31 3.91 -1.15
CA TYR A 288 12.51 4.73 -1.06
C TYR A 288 13.57 4.29 -2.07
N GLY A 289 14.24 5.27 -2.68
CA GLY A 289 15.21 5.12 -3.77
C GLY A 289 14.65 5.58 -5.11
N ASP A 290 15.52 5.64 -6.13
CA ASP A 290 15.15 5.95 -7.51
C ASP A 290 15.12 4.68 -8.38
N TYR A 291 13.93 4.30 -8.82
CA TYR A 291 13.65 3.14 -9.66
C TYR A 291 12.82 3.51 -10.90
N GLN A 292 12.74 4.80 -11.26
CA GLN A 292 11.93 5.23 -12.42
C GLN A 292 12.41 4.55 -13.72
N GLU A 293 13.73 4.44 -13.90
CA GLU A 293 14.33 3.75 -15.05
C GLU A 293 14.07 2.25 -15.08
N GLU A 294 14.05 1.61 -13.92
CA GLU A 294 13.67 0.21 -13.74
C GLU A 294 12.20 0.00 -14.11
N LEU A 295 11.30 0.89 -13.66
CA LEU A 295 9.87 0.86 -14.00
C LEU A 295 9.63 1.08 -15.49
N ARG A 296 10.29 2.06 -16.13
CA ARG A 296 10.24 2.26 -17.59
C ARG A 296 10.73 1.02 -18.35
N GLY A 297 11.79 0.39 -17.85
CA GLY A 297 12.30 -0.86 -18.40
C GLY A 297 11.34 -2.04 -18.25
N PHE A 298 10.67 -2.13 -17.10
CA PHE A 298 9.63 -3.11 -16.84
C PHE A 298 8.41 -2.89 -17.75
N ALA A 299 7.91 -1.65 -17.88
CA ALA A 299 6.78 -1.32 -18.74
C ALA A 299 7.04 -1.73 -20.20
N ARG A 300 8.23 -1.43 -20.74
CA ARG A 300 8.63 -1.89 -22.08
C ARG A 300 8.65 -3.41 -22.21
N LEU A 301 9.09 -4.13 -21.18
CA LEU A 301 9.12 -5.59 -21.18
C LEU A 301 7.69 -6.18 -21.11
N ALA A 302 6.79 -5.55 -20.37
CA ALA A 302 5.40 -5.97 -20.19
C ALA A 302 4.46 -5.45 -21.29
N GLY A 303 4.94 -4.62 -22.23
CA GLY A 303 4.10 -4.00 -23.26
C GLY A 303 3.11 -2.96 -22.72
N LEU A 304 3.39 -2.38 -21.55
CA LEU A 304 2.55 -1.35 -20.94
C LEU A 304 2.89 0.04 -21.46
N ALA A 305 1.85 0.85 -21.71
CA ALA A 305 2.01 2.29 -21.82
C ALA A 305 2.43 2.90 -20.47
N VAL A 306 3.22 3.96 -20.54
CA VAL A 306 3.68 4.70 -19.36
C VAL A 306 3.03 6.07 -19.34
N LEU A 307 2.48 6.43 -18.18
CA LEU A 307 2.11 7.81 -17.88
C LEU A 307 3.19 8.39 -16.96
N GLU A 308 3.93 9.38 -17.45
CA GLU A 308 4.93 10.06 -16.64
C GLU A 308 4.27 11.13 -15.78
N LEU A 309 4.25 10.91 -14.46
CA LEU A 309 3.74 11.87 -13.50
C LEU A 309 4.71 13.03 -13.29
N THR A 310 6.01 12.76 -13.41
CA THR A 310 7.07 13.74 -13.11
C THR A 310 8.23 13.71 -14.12
N ALA A 311 8.00 13.31 -15.38
CA ALA A 311 9.01 13.49 -16.43
C ALA A 311 8.96 14.92 -17.01
N PRO A 312 10.08 15.43 -17.55
CA PRO A 312 10.14 16.71 -18.24
C PRO A 312 9.39 16.73 -19.59
#